data_AF-A0A941B0B4-F1
#
_entry.id   AF-A0A941B0B4-F1
#
_cell.length_a   1.000
_cell.length_b   1.000
_cell.length_c   1.000
_cell.angle_alpha   90.00
_cell.angle_beta   90.00
_cell.angle_gamma   90.00
#
_symmetry.space_group_name_H-M   'P 1'
#
loop_
_entity.id
_entity.type
_entity.pdbx_description
1 polymer ?
#
loop_
_entity_poly.entity_id
_entity_poly.type
_entity_poly.pdbx_seq_one_letter_code
_entity_poly.pdbx_strand_id
1 'polypeptide(L)'
;MSGEALLAAGYVVLLLLVAAGLSLYDRQSTGAWESRVFAGYHRATEQAPESPGPDTWPHSEVHRFHGAVSVSVCVIALVLASAEAVRHHAPAEIALLAAVCLPHGGYLAVLVRRLRRARVSPPR
;
A
#
# COMPACT_ATOMS: atom_id res chain seq x y z
N MET A 1 -20.98 3.26 22.92
CA MET A 1 -20.28 2.71 21.74
C MET A 1 -20.19 1.22 21.91
N SER A 2 -20.65 0.47 20.90
CA SER A 2 -20.54 -0.98 20.87
C SER A 2 -19.08 -1.44 20.72
N GLY A 3 -18.76 -2.62 21.27
CA GLY A 3 -17.43 -3.22 21.09
C GLY A 3 -17.16 -3.59 19.62
N GLU A 4 -18.21 -3.95 18.87
CA GLU A 4 -18.15 -4.24 17.44
C GLU A 4 -17.71 -3.02 16.63
N ALA A 5 -18.33 -1.85 16.86
CA ALA A 5 -17.95 -0.61 16.18
C ALA A 5 -16.50 -0.20 16.50
N LEU A 6 -16.04 -0.40 17.74
CA LEU A 6 -14.66 -0.12 18.14
C LEU A 6 -13.67 -1.09 17.47
N LEU A 7 -14.00 -2.38 17.42
CA LEU A 7 -13.19 -3.40 16.74
C LEU A 7 -13.09 -3.10 15.23
N ALA A 8 -14.22 -2.78 14.60
CA ALA A 8 -14.29 -2.42 13.19
C ALA A 8 -13.47 -1.16 12.90
N ALA A 9 -13.64 -0.11 13.70
CA ALA A 9 -12.86 1.11 13.55
C ALA A 9 -11.35 0.85 13.70
N GLY A 10 -10.94 0.09 14.73
CA GLY A 10 -9.54 -0.29 14.94
C GLY A 10 -8.97 -1.11 13.78
N TYR A 11 -9.74 -2.06 13.26
CA TYR A 11 -9.35 -2.87 12.10
C TYR A 11 -9.19 -2.02 10.84
N VAL A 12 -10.09 -1.08 10.60
CA VAL A 12 -10.02 -0.14 9.47
C VAL A 12 -8.80 0.76 9.59
N VAL A 13 -8.45 1.25 10.79
CA VAL A 13 -7.18 1.97 11.03
C VAL A 13 -5.98 1.09 10.68
N LEU A 14 -5.97 -0.17 11.12
CA LEU A 14 -4.88 -1.11 10.82
C LEU A 14 -4.73 -1.31 9.31
N LEU A 15 -5.83 -1.46 8.56
CA LEU A 15 -5.79 -1.59 7.10
C LEU A 15 -5.21 -0.34 6.43
N LEU A 16 -5.51 0.85 6.93
CA LEU A 16 -4.89 2.09 6.43
C LEU A 16 -3.37 2.06 6.61
N LEU A 17 -2.91 1.65 7.79
CA LEU A 17 -1.48 1.55 8.11
C LEU A 17 -0.79 0.52 7.22
N VAL A 18 -1.43 -0.62 6.95
CA VAL A 18 -0.92 -1.64 6.02
C VAL A 18 -0.82 -1.05 4.61
N ALA A 19 -1.88 -0.39 4.10
CA ALA A 19 -1.89 0.17 2.76
C ALA A 19 -0.82 1.27 2.59
N ALA A 20 -0.66 2.13 3.59
CA ALA A 20 0.39 3.15 3.63
C ALA A 20 1.79 2.54 3.75
N GLY A 21 1.93 1.50 4.58
CA GLY A 21 3.16 0.74 4.76
C GLY A 21 3.63 0.09 3.46
N LEU A 22 2.72 -0.51 2.69
CA LEU A 22 3.02 -1.05 1.36
C LEU A 22 3.53 0.04 0.41
N SER A 23 2.93 1.24 0.43
CA SER A 23 3.39 2.35 -0.42
C SER A 23 4.72 2.97 0.04
N LEU A 24 5.07 2.84 1.33
CA LEU A 24 6.37 3.25 1.85
C LEU A 24 7.44 2.20 1.51
N TYR A 25 7.09 0.91 1.66
CA TYR A 25 7.94 -0.22 1.33
C TYR A 25 8.29 -0.25 -0.16
N ASP A 26 7.33 0.14 -1.01
CA ASP A 26 7.53 0.27 -2.44
C ASP A 26 8.69 1.18 -2.84
N ARG A 27 9.04 2.17 -2.01
CA ARG A 27 10.17 3.06 -2.29
C ARG A 27 11.53 2.43 -2.00
N GLN A 28 11.57 1.23 -1.45
CA GLN A 28 12.81 0.54 -1.19
C GLN A 28 13.29 -0.16 -2.45
N SER A 29 14.59 -0.03 -2.72
CA SER A 29 15.23 -0.78 -3.78
C SER A 29 15.17 -2.26 -3.48
N THR A 30 14.69 -3.02 -4.46
CA THR A 30 14.65 -4.48 -4.44
C THR A 30 15.93 -5.11 -4.99
N GLY A 31 16.91 -4.29 -5.39
CA GLY A 31 18.20 -4.76 -5.89
C GLY A 31 19.01 -5.46 -4.79
N ALA A 32 19.35 -6.73 -5.00
CA ALA A 32 20.19 -7.50 -4.07
C ALA A 32 21.55 -6.81 -3.81
N TRP A 33 22.05 -6.05 -4.80
CA TRP A 33 23.32 -5.30 -4.74
C TRP A 33 23.21 -3.91 -4.09
N GLU A 34 21.99 -3.41 -3.81
CA GLU A 34 21.81 -2.17 -3.04
C GLU A 34 21.64 -2.43 -1.53
N SER A 35 21.54 -3.71 -1.14
CA SER A 35 21.44 -4.09 0.27
C SER A 35 22.76 -3.84 1.01
N ARG A 36 22.69 -3.05 2.10
CA ARG A 36 23.83 -2.78 2.99
C ARG A 36 24.41 -4.05 3.62
N VAL A 37 23.64 -5.14 3.66
CA VAL A 37 24.08 -6.44 4.18
C VAL A 37 25.19 -7.04 3.33
N PHE A 38 25.17 -6.82 2.01
CA PHE A 38 26.17 -7.37 1.08
C PHE A 38 27.35 -6.42 0.82
N ALA A 39 27.38 -5.24 1.46
CA ALA A 39 28.44 -4.23 1.27
C ALA A 39 29.87 -4.75 1.51
N GLY A 40 30.05 -5.72 2.42
CA GLY A 40 31.34 -6.38 2.64
C GLY A 40 31.71 -7.37 1.52
N TYR A 41 30.72 -8.09 1.01
CA TYR A 41 30.87 -9.04 -0.09
C TYR A 41 31.22 -8.31 -1.40
N HIS A 42 30.63 -7.13 -1.63
CA HIS A 42 30.89 -6.27 -2.79
C HIS A 42 32.36 -5.83 -2.91
N ARG A 43 33.06 -5.61 -1.79
CA ARG A 43 34.49 -5.25 -1.82
C ARG A 43 35.41 -6.42 -2.15
N ALA A 44 34.94 -7.65 -1.93
CA ALA A 44 35.74 -8.85 -2.14
C ALA A 44 35.62 -9.42 -3.56
N THR A 45 34.60 -9.01 -4.32
CA THR A 45 34.35 -9.47 -5.69
C THR A 45 34.87 -8.46 -6.72
N GLU A 46 35.81 -8.87 -7.59
CA GLU A 46 36.33 -8.03 -8.69
C GLU A 46 35.31 -7.77 -9.81
N GLN A 47 34.28 -8.61 -9.94
CA GLN A 47 33.21 -8.48 -10.92
C GLN A 47 31.85 -8.41 -10.21
N ALA A 48 31.33 -7.20 -10.01
CA ALA A 48 29.92 -7.03 -9.70
C ALA A 48 29.09 -7.31 -10.97
N PRO A 49 28.06 -8.17 -10.92
CA PRO A 49 27.09 -8.26 -12.00
C PRO A 49 26.51 -6.86 -12.28
N GLU A 50 26.29 -6.52 -13.55
CA GLU A 50 25.53 -5.30 -13.87
C GLU A 50 24.19 -5.37 -13.16
N SER A 51 23.94 -4.41 -12.27
CA SER A 51 22.65 -4.31 -11.60
C SER A 51 21.62 -4.05 -12.68
N PRO A 52 20.60 -4.91 -12.85
CA PRO A 52 19.55 -4.65 -13.82
C PRO A 52 18.97 -3.27 -13.50
N GLY A 53 18.94 -2.40 -14.50
CA GLY A 53 18.45 -1.04 -14.32
C GLY A 53 17.03 -1.03 -13.75
N PRO A 54 16.58 0.06 -13.11
CA PRO A 54 15.28 0.14 -12.43
C PRO A 54 14.07 -0.18 -13.32
N ASP A 55 14.23 -0.08 -14.65
CA ASP A 55 13.19 -0.39 -15.63
C ASP A 55 13.10 -1.89 -15.98
N THR A 56 14.00 -2.72 -15.46
CA THR A 56 14.07 -4.15 -15.77
C THR A 56 13.04 -4.93 -14.95
N TRP A 57 12.26 -5.78 -15.62
CA TRP A 57 11.36 -6.70 -14.92
C TRP A 57 12.17 -7.65 -14.01
N PRO A 58 11.72 -7.97 -12.78
CA PRO A 58 10.44 -7.60 -12.16
C PRO A 58 10.41 -6.22 -11.46
N HIS A 59 11.55 -5.54 -11.29
CA HIS A 59 11.70 -4.29 -10.52
C HIS A 59 10.78 -3.16 -11.02
N SER A 60 10.58 -3.08 -12.33
CA SER A 60 9.67 -2.11 -12.95
C SER A 60 8.18 -2.33 -12.64
N GLU A 61 7.78 -3.57 -12.32
CA GLU A 61 6.37 -3.93 -12.07
C GLU A 61 6.03 -4.06 -10.59
N VAL A 62 7.03 -4.22 -9.70
CA VAL A 62 6.84 -4.33 -8.24
C VAL A 62 6.02 -3.15 -7.68
N HIS A 63 6.28 -1.94 -8.18
CA HIS A 63 5.54 -0.73 -7.77
C HIS A 63 4.07 -0.75 -8.16
N ARG A 64 3.76 -1.30 -9.34
CA ARG A 64 2.39 -1.47 -9.80
C ARG A 64 1.68 -2.54 -8.99
N PHE A 65 2.37 -3.63 -8.64
CA PHE A 65 1.84 -4.69 -7.79
C PHE A 65 1.48 -4.17 -6.40
N HIS A 66 2.42 -3.53 -5.69
CA HIS A 66 2.13 -2.94 -4.38
C HIS A 66 1.02 -1.89 -4.45
N GLY A 67 1.02 -1.05 -5.50
CA GLY A 67 -0.08 -0.10 -5.75
C GLY A 67 -1.44 -0.78 -5.90
N ALA A 68 -1.55 -1.87 -6.65
CA ALA A 68 -2.78 -2.63 -6.82
C ALA A 68 -3.25 -3.30 -5.52
N VAL A 69 -2.33 -3.83 -4.72
CA VAL A 69 -2.63 -4.39 -3.39
C VAL A 69 -3.14 -3.29 -2.46
N SER A 70 -2.47 -2.14 -2.38
CA SER A 70 -2.91 -1.01 -1.55
C SER A 70 -4.29 -0.49 -1.95
N VAL A 71 -4.59 -0.40 -3.26
CA VAL A 71 -5.94 -0.07 -3.76
C VAL A 71 -6.97 -1.09 -3.27
N SER A 72 -6.67 -2.39 -3.38
CA SER A 72 -7.56 -3.47 -2.96
C SER A 72 -7.85 -3.41 -1.46
N VAL A 73 -6.82 -3.20 -0.63
CA VAL A 73 -6.97 -3.02 0.82
C VAL A 73 -7.85 -1.83 1.16
N CYS A 74 -7.69 -0.69 0.47
CA CYS A 74 -8.55 0.47 0.68
C CYS A 74 -10.01 0.18 0.33
N VAL A 75 -10.27 -0.52 -0.78
CA VAL A 75 -11.64 -0.90 -1.17
C VAL A 75 -12.27 -1.82 -0.13
N ILE A 76 -11.54 -2.82 0.35
CA ILE A 76 -12.03 -3.72 1.41
C ILE A 76 -12.37 -2.93 2.68
N ALA A 77 -11.48 -2.02 3.11
CA ALA A 77 -11.72 -1.18 4.28
C ALA A 77 -12.97 -0.31 4.14
N LEU A 78 -13.18 0.31 2.96
CA LEU A 78 -14.39 1.08 2.67
C LEU A 78 -15.65 0.22 2.76
N VAL A 79 -15.65 -0.98 2.17
CA VAL A 79 -16.79 -1.90 2.21
C VAL A 79 -17.11 -2.32 3.65
N LEU A 80 -16.11 -2.68 4.44
CA LEU A 80 -16.28 -3.06 5.84
C LEU A 80 -16.85 -1.90 6.68
N ALA A 81 -16.26 -0.71 6.57
CA ALA A 81 -16.71 0.47 7.30
C ALA A 81 -18.14 0.88 6.91
N SER A 82 -18.48 0.82 5.61
CA SER A 82 -19.83 1.11 5.13
C SER A 82 -20.85 0.08 5.60
N ALA A 83 -20.53 -1.21 5.55
CA ALA A 83 -21.40 -2.27 6.04
C ALA A 83 -21.69 -2.09 7.55
N GLU A 84 -20.67 -1.78 8.33
CA GLU A 84 -20.81 -1.54 9.77
C GLU A 84 -21.62 -0.26 10.06
N ALA A 85 -21.40 0.81 9.29
CA ALA A 85 -22.17 2.05 9.44
C ALA A 85 -23.66 1.88 9.10
N VAL A 86 -24.00 0.97 8.18
CA VAL A 86 -25.41 0.64 7.89
C VAL A 86 -26.04 -0.18 9.02
N ARG A 87 -25.25 -1.00 9.74
CA ARG A 87 -25.75 -1.81 10.87
C ARG A 87 -26.02 -0.97 12.12
N HIS A 88 -25.20 0.05 12.38
CA HIS A 88 -25.34 0.90 13.57
C HIS A 88 -26.18 2.15 13.33
N HIS A 89 -27.06 2.47 14.28
CA HIS A 89 -27.98 3.61 14.18
C HIS A 89 -27.57 4.76 15.12
N ALA A 90 -26.55 4.55 15.96
CA ALA A 90 -26.09 5.58 16.88
C ALA A 90 -25.23 6.63 16.15
N PRO A 91 -25.56 7.93 16.26
CA PRO A 91 -24.87 8.97 15.48
C PRO A 91 -23.38 9.07 15.80
N ALA A 92 -22.98 8.78 17.04
CA ALA A 92 -21.57 8.76 17.44
C ALA A 92 -20.78 7.62 16.77
N GLU A 93 -21.40 6.46 16.57
CA GLU A 93 -20.76 5.31 15.92
C GLU A 93 -20.61 5.55 14.42
N ILE A 94 -21.66 6.11 13.80
CA ILE A 94 -21.61 6.55 12.41
C ILE A 94 -20.51 7.60 12.22
N ALA A 95 -20.42 8.59 13.11
CA ALA A 95 -19.39 9.63 13.06
C ALA A 95 -17.97 9.04 13.17
N LEU A 96 -17.73 8.10 14.09
CA LEU A 96 -16.45 7.41 14.19
C LEU A 96 -16.13 6.66 12.89
N LEU A 97 -17.04 5.81 12.42
CA LEU A 97 -16.82 4.99 11.23
C LEU A 97 -16.58 5.87 10.00
N ALA A 98 -17.32 6.97 9.84
CA ALA A 98 -17.09 7.96 8.80
C ALA A 98 -15.70 8.60 8.92
N ALA A 99 -15.29 9.00 10.13
CA ALA A 99 -13.97 9.58 10.37
C ALA A 99 -12.82 8.64 9.99
N VAL A 100 -12.93 7.34 10.26
CA VAL A 100 -11.90 6.36 9.85
C VAL A 100 -12.00 5.99 8.36
N CYS A 101 -13.18 6.08 7.77
CA CYS A 101 -13.43 5.76 6.36
C CYS A 101 -12.91 6.86 5.41
N LEU A 102 -13.04 8.14 5.76
CA LEU A 102 -12.62 9.27 4.92
C LEU A 102 -11.15 9.22 4.47
N PRO A 103 -10.16 8.93 5.34
CA PRO A 103 -8.77 8.75 4.93
C PRO A 103 -8.57 7.69 3.85
N HIS A 104 -9.33 6.59 3.90
CA HIS A 104 -9.26 5.52 2.89
C HIS A 104 -9.75 6.01 1.53
N GLY A 105 -10.86 6.75 1.49
CA GLY A 105 -11.37 7.34 0.25
C GLY A 105 -10.38 8.33 -0.36
N GLY A 106 -9.80 9.20 0.46
CA GLY A 106 -8.77 10.14 0.03
C GLY A 106 -7.52 9.42 -0.50
N TYR A 107 -7.03 8.42 0.22
CA TYR A 107 -5.85 7.66 -0.16
C TYR A 107 -6.06 6.83 -1.43
N LEU A 108 -7.22 6.17 -1.55
CA LEU A 108 -7.63 5.45 -2.75
C LEU A 108 -7.65 6.38 -3.98
N ALA A 109 -8.21 7.58 -3.86
CA ALA A 109 -8.22 8.55 -4.95
C ALA A 109 -6.81 8.95 -5.38
N VAL A 110 -5.87 9.11 -4.42
CA VAL A 110 -4.46 9.40 -4.72
C VAL A 110 -3.81 8.22 -5.44
N LEU A 111 -3.98 6.99 -4.96
CA LEU A 111 -3.42 5.79 -5.57
C LEU A 111 -3.92 5.58 -7.00
N VAL A 112 -5.23 5.67 -7.21
CA VAL A 112 -5.83 5.53 -8.55
C VAL A 112 -5.31 6.61 -9.50
N ARG A 113 -5.18 7.87 -9.04
CA ARG A 113 -4.58 8.95 -9.85
C ARG A 113 -3.13 8.67 -10.19
N ARG A 114 -2.34 8.11 -9.27
CA ARG A 114 -0.94 7.73 -9.51
C ARG A 114 -0.85 6.61 -10.55
N LEU A 115 -1.63 5.54 -10.38
CA LEU A 115 -1.65 4.40 -11.30
C LEU A 115 -2.08 4.81 -12.71
N ARG A 116 -3.08 5.70 -12.84
CA ARG A 116 -3.50 6.24 -14.15
C ARG A 116 -2.44 7.08 -14.85
N ARG A 117 -1.52 7.69 -14.09
CA ARG A 117 -0.41 8.50 -14.64
C ARG A 117 0.82 7.66 -14.99
N ALA A 118 0.97 6.48 -14.39
CA ALA A 118 2.04 5.56 -14.73
C ALA A 118 1.80 5.03 -16.14
N ARG A 119 2.62 5.45 -17.12
CA ARG A 119 2.55 4.92 -18.48
C ARG A 119 3.01 3.46 -18.47
N VAL A 120 2.29 2.60 -19.17
CA VAL A 120 2.74 1.23 -19.47
C VAL A 120 3.81 1.34 -20.54
N SER A 121 5.07 1.17 -20.17
CA SER A 121 6.13 0.90 -21.14
C SER A 121 5.95 -0.54 -21.60
N PRO A 122 5.76 -0.82 -22.90
CA PRO A 122 5.73 -2.19 -23.38
C PRO A 122 7.06 -2.87 -23.01
N PRO A 123 7.05 -4.17 -22.67
CA PRO A 123 8.28 -4.93 -22.50
C PRO A 123 9.10 -4.81 -23.78
N ARG A 124 10.39 -4.42 -23.65
CA ARG A 124 11.35 -4.45 -24.75
C ARG A 124 11.87 -5.86 -24.96
#